data_AF-A0A7S1DII9-F1
#
_entry.id   AF-A0A7S1DII9-F1
#
_cell.length_a   1.000
_cell.length_b   1.000
_cell.length_c   1.000
_cell.angle_alpha   90.00
_cell.angle_beta   90.00
_cell.angle_gamma   90.00
#
_symmetry.space_group_name_H-M   'P 1'
#
loop_
_entity.id
_entity.type
_entity.pdbx_description
1 polymer ?
#
loop_
_entity_poly.entity_id
_entity_poly.type
_entity_poly.pdbx_seq_one_letter_code
_entity_poly.pdbx_strand_id
1 'polypeptide(L)'
;LTRLKEPENSSLYSKMQIYDGENLKDTDPRAKSYQEYRDYAGVDEGMSGISTRFAYKILSKVFNFDPAEVAANPVHLMYVLEQQIEREQFPKDLEEKYVGFIKEQLSPRYAEFIGKEIQTAYLESYSEYGQNIFDRYVTYADYWIQDQEYRDTD
;
A
#
# COMPACT_ATOMS: atom_id res chain seq x y z
N LEU A 1 1.61 -4.72 -13.26
CA LEU A 1 2.80 -4.14 -13.95
C LEU A 1 3.40 -5.08 -14.99
N THR A 2 3.91 -6.26 -14.63
CA THR A 2 4.67 -7.14 -15.56
C THR A 2 3.88 -7.63 -16.79
N ARG A 3 2.55 -7.62 -16.72
CA ARG A 3 1.65 -8.03 -17.81
C ARG A 3 1.05 -6.86 -18.61
N LEU A 4 1.33 -5.63 -18.19
CA LEU A 4 0.82 -4.44 -18.85
C LEU A 4 1.81 -4.00 -19.93
N LYS A 5 1.28 -3.57 -21.08
CA LYS A 5 2.11 -2.99 -22.13
C LYS A 5 2.48 -1.55 -21.78
N GLU A 6 3.72 -1.19 -22.11
CA GLU A 6 4.23 0.17 -21.90
C GLU A 6 3.43 1.19 -22.71
N PRO A 7 2.85 2.21 -22.05
CA PRO A 7 2.21 3.31 -22.76
C PRO A 7 3.25 4.34 -23.23
N GLU A 8 2.99 5.04 -24.34
CA GLU A 8 3.97 5.94 -24.96
C GLU A 8 4.28 7.21 -24.14
N ASN A 9 3.27 7.83 -23.53
CA ASN A 9 3.37 9.19 -22.97
C ASN A 9 2.96 9.29 -21.49
N SER A 10 2.86 8.16 -20.79
CA SER A 10 2.43 8.11 -19.39
C SER A 10 3.21 7.03 -18.63
N SER A 11 3.13 7.01 -17.30
CA SER A 11 3.77 5.92 -16.56
C SER A 11 2.97 4.61 -16.66
N LEU A 12 3.67 3.47 -16.66
CA LEU A 12 3.03 2.14 -16.59
C LEU A 12 2.21 1.98 -15.31
N TYR A 13 2.62 2.65 -14.24
CA TYR A 13 1.93 2.63 -12.97
C TYR A 13 0.60 3.41 -13.04
N SER A 14 0.59 4.59 -13.66
CA SER A 14 -0.62 5.39 -13.88
C SER A 14 -1.65 4.58 -14.69
N LYS A 15 -1.19 3.86 -15.72
CA LYS A 15 -2.03 2.93 -16.48
C LYS A 15 -2.66 1.85 -15.59
N MET A 16 -1.89 1.27 -14.68
CA MET A 16 -2.39 0.28 -13.71
C MET A 16 -3.47 0.89 -12.81
N GLN A 17 -3.21 2.06 -12.22
CA GLN A 17 -4.17 2.76 -11.35
C GLN A 17 -5.49 3.08 -12.08
N ILE A 18 -5.42 3.54 -13.34
CA ILE A 18 -6.63 3.75 -14.15
C ILE A 18 -7.38 2.43 -14.40
N TYR A 19 -6.67 1.33 -14.62
CA TYR A 19 -7.31 0.00 -14.74
C TYR A 19 -7.94 -0.49 -13.42
N ASP A 20 -7.37 -0.10 -12.29
CA ASP A 20 -7.91 -0.36 -10.94
C ASP A 20 -9.09 0.57 -10.60
N GLY A 21 -9.42 1.53 -11.48
CA GLY A 21 -10.56 2.44 -11.36
C GLY A 21 -10.26 3.76 -10.66
N GLU A 22 -8.98 4.06 -10.39
CA GLU A 22 -8.59 5.34 -9.79
C GLU A 22 -8.75 6.50 -10.78
N ASN A 23 -9.01 7.69 -10.24
CA ASN A 23 -9.07 8.93 -11.03
C ASN A 23 -7.80 9.75 -10.80
N LEU A 24 -6.92 9.79 -11.81
CA LEU A 24 -5.61 10.45 -11.71
C LEU A 24 -5.60 11.90 -12.23
N LYS A 25 -6.75 12.54 -12.49
CA LYS A 25 -6.80 13.90 -13.05
C LYS A 25 -5.98 14.92 -12.25
N ASP A 26 -5.97 14.78 -10.94
CA ASP A 26 -5.28 15.71 -10.03
C ASP A 26 -3.85 15.26 -9.67
N THR A 27 -3.47 14.02 -10.01
CA THR A 27 -2.19 13.41 -9.60
C THR A 27 -1.23 13.21 -10.77
N ASP A 28 -1.74 12.82 -11.94
CA ASP A 28 -0.96 12.64 -13.16
C ASP A 28 -1.70 13.21 -14.38
N PRO A 29 -1.36 14.44 -14.84
CA PRO A 29 -2.01 15.06 -15.98
C PRO A 29 -1.67 14.37 -17.31
N ARG A 30 -0.68 13.46 -17.33
CA ARG A 30 -0.33 12.66 -18.52
C ARG A 30 -1.10 11.34 -18.59
N ALA A 31 -1.83 10.98 -17.54
CA ALA A 31 -2.65 9.78 -17.53
C ALA A 31 -3.72 9.85 -18.63
N LYS A 32 -3.91 8.74 -19.34
CA LYS A 32 -4.95 8.58 -20.37
C LYS A 32 -6.21 7.98 -19.77
N SER A 33 -7.32 8.10 -20.48
CA SER A 33 -8.55 7.42 -20.10
C SER A 33 -8.41 5.89 -20.22
N TYR A 34 -9.28 5.16 -19.52
CA TYR A 34 -9.32 3.70 -19.57
C TYR A 34 -9.43 3.17 -21.00
N GLN A 35 -10.31 3.77 -21.82
CA GLN A 35 -10.55 3.35 -23.20
C GLN A 35 -9.31 3.57 -24.06
N GLU A 36 -8.66 4.74 -23.97
CA GLU A 36 -7.42 5.00 -24.70
C GLU A 36 -6.34 3.96 -24.37
N TYR A 37 -6.14 3.66 -23.08
CA TYR A 37 -5.15 2.67 -22.67
C TYR A 37 -5.44 1.28 -23.24
N ARG A 38 -6.71 0.87 -23.26
CA ARG A 38 -7.16 -0.40 -23.87
C ARG A 38 -6.89 -0.41 -25.37
N ASP A 39 -7.24 0.66 -26.07
CA ASP A 39 -7.09 0.77 -27.52
C ASP A 39 -5.61 0.73 -27.93
N TYR A 40 -4.74 1.45 -27.20
CA TYR A 40 -3.29 1.45 -27.43
C TYR A 40 -2.64 0.10 -27.14
N ALA A 41 -3.11 -0.62 -26.13
CA ALA A 41 -2.49 -1.89 -25.74
C ALA A 41 -2.84 -3.03 -26.70
N GLY A 42 -3.98 -2.95 -27.37
CA GLY A 42 -4.46 -4.00 -28.26
C GLY A 42 -4.94 -5.25 -27.52
N VAL A 43 -5.23 -6.30 -28.29
CA VAL A 43 -5.95 -7.50 -27.82
C VAL A 43 -5.09 -8.49 -27.01
N ASP A 44 -3.77 -8.39 -27.13
CA ASP A 44 -2.78 -9.29 -26.52
C ASP A 44 -2.18 -8.75 -25.22
N GLU A 45 -2.64 -7.59 -24.73
CA GLU A 45 -2.27 -7.13 -23.39
C GLU A 45 -2.68 -8.17 -22.33
N GLY A 46 -1.79 -8.42 -21.38
CA GLY A 46 -2.03 -9.43 -20.34
C GLY A 46 -1.57 -10.84 -20.71
N MET A 47 -1.28 -11.13 -21.98
CA MET A 47 -0.94 -12.49 -22.45
C MET A 47 0.49 -12.91 -22.08
N SER A 48 1.39 -11.96 -21.85
CA SER A 48 2.78 -12.19 -21.43
C SER A 48 3.08 -11.57 -20.06
N GLY A 49 4.21 -11.95 -19.45
CA GLY A 49 4.65 -11.47 -18.14
C GLY A 49 4.71 -12.57 -17.08
N ILE A 50 4.78 -12.18 -15.81
CA ILE A 50 4.92 -13.12 -14.68
C ILE A 50 3.73 -14.09 -14.62
N SER A 51 4.03 -15.38 -14.46
CA SER A 51 3.01 -16.43 -14.37
C SER A 51 2.21 -16.36 -13.06
N THR A 52 0.95 -16.80 -13.11
CA THR A 52 0.13 -16.94 -11.90
C THR A 52 0.75 -17.90 -10.89
N ARG A 53 1.43 -18.95 -11.37
CA ARG A 53 2.20 -19.88 -10.52
C ARG A 53 3.32 -19.18 -9.76
N PHE A 54 4.09 -18.32 -10.43
CA PHE A 54 5.13 -17.54 -9.78
C PHE A 54 4.51 -16.65 -8.70
N ALA A 55 3.46 -15.88 -9.03
CA ALA A 55 2.77 -15.02 -8.07
C ALA A 55 2.25 -15.80 -6.84
N TYR A 56 1.62 -16.95 -7.05
CA TYR A 56 1.15 -17.81 -5.95
C TYR A 56 2.31 -18.33 -5.08
N LYS A 57 3.42 -18.75 -5.70
CA LYS A 57 4.63 -19.18 -4.98
C LYS A 57 5.23 -18.05 -4.14
N ILE A 58 5.22 -16.81 -4.63
CA ILE A 58 5.64 -15.64 -3.85
C ILE A 58 4.72 -15.47 -2.65
N LEU A 59 3.41 -15.33 -2.86
CA LEU A 59 2.45 -15.11 -1.78
C LEU A 59 2.55 -16.21 -0.72
N SER A 60 2.59 -17.47 -1.15
CA SER A 60 2.77 -18.61 -0.24
C SER A 60 4.03 -18.49 0.59
N LYS A 61 5.17 -18.10 0.01
CA LYS A 61 6.42 -17.90 0.77
C LYS A 61 6.33 -16.74 1.76
N VAL A 62 5.64 -15.67 1.40
CA VAL A 62 5.48 -14.48 2.25
C VAL A 62 4.63 -14.79 3.47
N PHE A 63 3.48 -15.46 3.27
CA PHE A 63 2.63 -15.89 4.38
C PHE A 63 3.29 -16.95 5.28
N ASN A 64 4.29 -17.67 4.78
CA ASN A 64 5.05 -18.65 5.57
C ASN A 64 6.44 -18.12 5.99
N PHE A 65 6.69 -16.81 5.89
CA PHE A 65 8.01 -16.24 6.17
C PHE A 65 8.31 -16.17 7.67
N ASP A 66 7.32 -15.76 8.48
CA ASP A 66 7.42 -15.63 9.93
C ASP A 66 6.27 -16.42 10.58
N PRO A 67 6.54 -17.42 11.44
CA PRO A 67 5.49 -18.21 12.08
C PRO A 67 4.66 -17.44 13.12
N ALA A 68 5.11 -16.28 13.59
CA ALA A 68 4.37 -15.43 14.52
C ALA A 68 3.41 -14.47 13.81
N GLU A 69 3.65 -14.18 12.54
CA GLU A 69 2.86 -13.26 11.73
C GLU A 69 1.82 -14.02 10.91
N VAL A 70 0.56 -13.61 11.02
CA VAL A 70 -0.55 -14.25 10.29
C VAL A 70 -0.79 -13.57 8.93
N ALA A 71 -0.44 -12.30 8.82
CA ALA A 71 -0.62 -11.51 7.61
C ALA A 71 0.59 -11.59 6.66
N ALA A 72 0.36 -11.28 5.38
CA ALA A 72 1.47 -11.07 4.46
C ALA A 72 2.14 -9.72 4.73
N ASN A 73 3.26 -9.74 5.45
CA ASN A 73 4.03 -8.53 5.72
C ASN A 73 4.61 -7.94 4.40
N PRO A 74 4.33 -6.66 4.06
CA PRO A 74 4.81 -6.03 2.84
C PRO A 74 6.34 -5.98 2.69
N VAL A 75 7.08 -5.87 3.80
CA VAL A 75 8.55 -5.89 3.79
C VAL A 75 9.05 -7.28 3.40
N HIS A 76 8.46 -8.34 3.99
CA HIS A 76 8.77 -9.71 3.60
C HIS A 76 8.38 -9.99 2.14
N LEU A 77 7.26 -9.42 1.66
CA LEU A 77 6.87 -9.52 0.25
C LEU A 77 7.94 -8.96 -0.69
N MET A 78 8.40 -7.74 -0.45
CA MET A 78 9.42 -7.11 -1.28
C MET A 78 10.73 -7.90 -1.25
N TYR A 79 11.16 -8.35 -0.07
CA TYR A 79 12.37 -9.17 0.08
C TYR A 79 12.26 -10.52 -0.66
N VAL A 80 11.16 -11.25 -0.49
CA VAL A 80 10.93 -12.53 -1.16
C VAL A 80 10.86 -12.35 -2.67
N LEU A 81 10.24 -11.27 -3.16
CA LEU A 81 10.19 -10.94 -4.58
C LEU A 81 11.59 -10.75 -5.16
N GLU A 82 12.43 -9.89 -4.55
CA GLU A 82 13.80 -9.66 -5.02
C GLU A 82 14.60 -10.98 -5.08
N GLN A 83 14.54 -11.78 -4.00
CA GLN A 83 15.23 -13.06 -3.92
C GLN A 83 14.72 -14.09 -4.94
N GLN A 84 13.44 -14.07 -5.30
CA GLN A 84 12.91 -14.99 -6.31
C GLN A 84 13.18 -14.52 -7.73
N ILE A 85 13.20 -13.22 -8.00
CA ILE A 85 13.54 -12.67 -9.30
C ILE A 85 14.99 -13.03 -9.66
N GLU A 86 15.93 -12.83 -8.74
CA GLU A 86 17.35 -13.18 -8.92
C GLU A 86 17.55 -14.69 -9.17
N ARG A 87 16.76 -15.55 -8.51
CA ARG A 87 16.86 -17.01 -8.65
C ARG A 87 16.25 -17.55 -9.94
N GLU A 88 15.29 -16.85 -10.53
CA GLU A 88 14.57 -17.32 -11.72
C GLU A 88 15.43 -17.17 -13.00
N GLN A 89 16.60 -16.53 -12.91
CA GLN A 89 17.56 -16.36 -14.01
C GLN A 89 16.92 -15.72 -15.25
N PHE A 90 16.21 -14.61 -15.04
CA PHE A 90 15.65 -13.84 -16.14
C PHE A 90 16.76 -13.27 -17.05
N PRO A 91 16.45 -12.90 -18.30
CA PRO A 91 17.31 -12.02 -19.06
C PRO A 91 17.60 -10.75 -18.24
N LYS A 92 18.85 -10.28 -18.28
CA LYS A 92 19.33 -9.18 -17.43
C LYS A 92 18.42 -7.95 -17.46
N ASP A 93 18.00 -7.51 -18.65
CA ASP A 93 17.12 -6.35 -18.82
C ASP A 93 15.75 -6.54 -18.14
N LEU A 94 15.23 -7.77 -18.14
CA LEU A 94 13.95 -8.10 -17.53
C LEU A 94 14.07 -8.21 -16.00
N GLU A 95 15.18 -8.77 -15.52
CA GLU A 95 15.51 -8.82 -14.11
C GLU A 95 15.61 -7.40 -13.54
N GLU A 96 16.42 -6.54 -14.17
CA GLU A 96 16.58 -5.13 -13.79
C GLU A 96 15.25 -4.40 -13.79
N LYS A 97 14.41 -4.61 -14.81
CA LYS A 97 13.06 -4.03 -14.88
C LYS A 97 12.16 -4.48 -13.72
N TYR A 98 12.15 -5.77 -13.39
CA TYR A 98 11.30 -6.29 -12.31
C TYR A 98 11.79 -5.86 -10.92
N VAL A 99 13.10 -5.85 -10.70
CA VAL A 99 13.70 -5.28 -9.48
C VAL A 99 13.42 -3.78 -9.40
N GLY A 100 13.47 -3.07 -10.53
CA GLY A 100 13.09 -1.65 -10.64
C GLY A 100 11.66 -1.40 -10.19
N PHE A 101 10.69 -2.24 -10.58
CA PHE A 101 9.31 -2.11 -10.07
C PHE A 101 9.22 -2.21 -8.54
N ILE A 102 10.07 -3.00 -7.90
CA ILE A 102 10.09 -3.11 -6.44
C ILE A 102 10.68 -1.83 -5.84
N LYS A 103 11.88 -1.45 -6.26
CA LYS A 103 12.65 -0.37 -5.64
C LYS A 103 12.11 1.03 -5.96
N GLU A 104 11.60 1.24 -7.16
CA GLU A 104 11.19 2.55 -7.65
C GLU A 104 9.70 2.81 -7.46
N GLN A 105 8.87 1.76 -7.38
CA GLN A 105 7.41 1.91 -7.28
C GLN A 105 6.88 1.39 -5.95
N LEU A 106 7.14 0.12 -5.60
CA LEU A 106 6.55 -0.49 -4.40
C LEU A 106 7.13 0.09 -3.10
N SER A 107 8.47 0.13 -2.98
CA SER A 107 9.13 0.57 -1.73
C SER A 107 8.82 2.02 -1.35
N PRO A 108 8.92 3.02 -2.25
CA PRO A 108 8.66 4.41 -1.89
C PRO A 108 7.19 4.64 -1.53
N ARG A 109 6.26 3.98 -2.24
CA ARG A 109 4.83 4.07 -1.97
C ARG A 109 4.46 3.42 -0.64
N TYR A 110 5.04 2.27 -0.33
CA TYR A 110 4.83 1.65 0.98
C TYR A 110 5.38 2.54 2.10
N ALA A 111 6.55 3.15 1.92
CA ALA A 111 7.13 4.08 2.89
C ALA A 111 6.23 5.31 3.12
N GLU A 112 5.66 5.87 2.06
CA GLU A 112 4.68 6.97 2.16
C GLU A 112 3.40 6.52 2.87
N PHE A 113 2.85 5.37 2.47
CA PHE A 113 1.65 4.80 3.06
C PHE A 113 1.82 4.55 4.56
N ILE A 114 2.85 3.80 4.96
CA ILE A 114 3.06 3.48 6.38
C ILE A 114 3.38 4.73 7.20
N GLY A 115 4.06 5.72 6.61
CA GLY A 115 4.31 7.01 7.25
C GLY A 115 3.01 7.75 7.56
N LYS A 116 2.06 7.76 6.62
CA LYS A 116 0.72 8.34 6.83
C LYS A 116 -0.06 7.58 7.91
N GLU A 117 -0.08 6.26 7.86
CA GLU A 117 -0.78 5.43 8.86
C GLU A 117 -0.23 5.66 10.28
N ILE A 118 1.10 5.73 10.42
CA ILE A 118 1.73 6.03 11.72
C ILE A 118 1.32 7.42 12.22
N GLN A 119 1.30 8.43 11.35
CA GLN A 119 0.89 9.79 11.71
C GLN A 119 -0.59 9.84 12.12
N THR A 120 -1.47 9.16 11.38
CA THR A 120 -2.90 9.08 11.68
C THR A 120 -3.13 8.37 13.01
N ALA A 121 -2.54 7.20 13.22
CA ALA A 121 -2.66 6.45 14.48
C ALA A 121 -2.15 7.28 15.67
N TYR A 122 -1.07 8.04 15.49
CA TYR A 122 -0.59 8.97 16.49
C TYR A 122 -1.65 10.04 16.81
N LEU A 123 -2.22 10.70 15.80
CA LEU A 123 -3.25 11.73 16.00
C LEU A 123 -4.55 11.18 16.61
N GLU A 124 -5.00 9.99 16.19
CA GLU A 124 -6.19 9.34 16.76
C GLU A 124 -5.98 9.01 18.24
N SER A 125 -4.80 8.49 18.60
CA SER A 125 -4.46 8.27 20.01
C SER A 125 -4.44 9.57 20.82
N TYR A 126 -4.04 10.69 20.21
CA TYR A 126 -4.10 12.01 20.83
C TYR A 126 -5.52 12.56 20.94
N SER A 127 -6.39 12.29 19.97
CA SER A 127 -7.81 12.67 20.04
C SER A 127 -8.51 11.90 21.15
N GLU A 128 -8.27 10.60 21.25
CA GLU A 128 -8.80 9.76 22.32
C GLU A 128 -8.28 10.20 23.69
N TYR A 129 -6.97 10.46 23.78
CA TYR A 129 -6.35 11.02 25.00
C TYR A 129 -6.94 12.40 25.37
N GLY A 130 -7.13 13.29 24.39
CA GLY A 130 -7.72 14.61 24.59
C GLY A 130 -9.18 14.53 25.03
N GLN A 131 -9.96 13.63 24.42
CA GLN A 131 -11.35 13.40 24.80
C GLN A 131 -11.45 12.85 26.24
N ASN A 132 -10.60 11.90 26.61
CA ASN A 132 -10.55 11.37 27.98
C ASN A 132 -10.26 12.46 29.03
N ILE A 133 -9.37 13.41 28.74
CA ILE A 133 -9.12 14.56 29.62
C ILE A 133 -10.35 15.48 29.69
N PHE A 134 -11.00 15.74 28.56
CA PHE A 134 -12.19 16.56 28.51
C PHE A 134 -13.35 15.93 29.30
N ASP A 135 -13.59 14.63 29.13
CA ASP A 135 -14.64 13.90 29.84
C ASP A 135 -14.38 13.90 31.37
N ARG A 136 -13.12 13.75 31.80
CA ARG A 136 -12.72 13.92 33.20
C ARG A 136 -13.00 15.33 33.71
N TYR A 137 -12.70 16.36 32.92
CA TYR A 137 -12.99 17.75 33.28
C TYR A 137 -14.50 18.00 33.45
N VAL A 138 -15.33 17.52 32.50
CA VAL A 138 -16.79 17.63 32.59
C VAL A 138 -17.30 16.93 33.84
N THR A 139 -16.79 15.73 34.11
CA THR A 139 -17.14 14.98 35.33
C THR A 139 -16.81 15.79 36.58
N TYR A 140 -15.59 16.36 36.69
CA TYR A 140 -15.22 17.21 37.82
C TYR A 140 -16.12 18.44 37.97
N ALA A 141 -16.49 19.09 36.86
CA ALA A 141 -17.39 20.23 36.88
C ALA A 141 -18.78 19.85 37.39
N ASP A 142 -19.32 18.69 36.97
CA ASP A 142 -20.61 18.17 37.44
C ASP A 142 -20.61 17.86 38.94
N TYR A 143 -19.56 17.20 39.44
CA TYR A 143 -19.41 16.95 40.88
C TYR A 143 -19.33 18.26 41.69
N TRP A 144 -18.60 19.25 41.19
CA TRP A 144 -18.51 20.57 41.82
C TRP A 144 -19.87 21.29 41.85
N ILE A 145 -20.65 21.24 40.76
CA ILE A 145 -21.99 21.83 40.70
C ILE A 145 -22.95 21.14 41.69
N GLN A 146 -22.81 19.83 41.88
CA GLN A 146 -23.64 19.03 42.78
C GLN A 146 -23.20 19.08 44.24
N ASP A 147 -22.14 19.82 44.56
CA ASP A 147 -21.52 19.92 45.90
C ASP A 147 -21.16 18.52 46.46
N GLN A 148 -20.78 17.60 45.57
CA GLN A 148 -20.34 16.25 45.89
C GLN A 148 -18.82 16.13 45.72
N GLU A 149 -18.16 15.45 46.66
CA GLU A 149 -16.75 15.12 46.49
C GLU A 149 -16.58 14.09 45.37
N TYR A 150 -15.83 14.45 44.32
CA TYR A 150 -15.33 13.48 43.37
C TYR A 150 -14.43 12.48 44.10
N ARG A 151 -14.74 11.19 43.97
CA ARG A 151 -13.86 10.10 44.40
C ARG A 151 -13.40 9.36 43.17
N ASP A 152 -12.10 9.38 42.94
CA ASP A 152 -11.51 8.59 41.86
C ASP A 152 -11.80 7.11 42.13
N THR A 153 -12.33 6.41 41.13
CA THR A 153 -12.68 4.99 41.24
C THR A 153 -11.51 4.06 40.89
N ASP A 154 -10.31 4.60 40.68
CA ASP A 154 -9.07 3.84 40.47
C ASP A 154 -8.47 3.32 41.79
#